data_AF-A0A136IJZ1-F1
#
_entry.id   AF-A0A136IJZ1-F1
#
_cell.length_a   1.000
_cell.length_b   1.000
_cell.length_c   1.000
_cell.angle_alpha   90.00
_cell.angle_beta   90.00
_cell.angle_gamma   90.00
#
_symmetry.space_group_name_H-M   'P 1'
#
loop_
_entity.id
_entity.type
_entity.pdbx_description
1 polymer ?
#
loop_
_entity_poly.entity_id
_entity_poly.type
_entity_poly.pdbx_seq_one_letter_code
_entity_poly.pdbx_strand_id
1 'polypeptide(L)'
;MSDLKKTFLTALLRVGTNLLDFDEKHCPPQLLLDKSSSLVQHRAPRTSHFNQNAVDWLADRFSFKFQPSDQHNHIAAVISQACLHRILDELRTTRQALLSTLQSSTLPRVRNVRIWCPTGKHRVLAAPQNAEWVVQLHCPPDDTPPEVLIELVRQLIYCNLKYYQSHDIVQEWLGRLSPCKRDTLKLLQANKTLSTAFDGLLKFPGLWEGFQLGNIHKHMALHCDEELVNFLAHIQHSWELIANQDRDVAGLIDFATVRLVQSLAPALCHNDRKAICTMFDSGVLFPDVKDHMARRSIRHSLLRVQMVVPSIRSFHENMKFFSIIVKIIRRHLLPGLHRQPFRQSLHEIWKAPARPLVELREGVLQPSLEGLSFETAYWQLVLAALRNFPSLGGDPPKVD
;
A
#
# COMPACT_ATOMS: atom_id res chain seq x y z
N MET A 1 8.01 32.12 2.90
CA MET A 1 8.15 30.78 2.27
C MET A 1 7.99 29.61 3.24
N SER A 2 7.94 29.84 4.57
CA SER A 2 7.52 28.85 5.57
C SER A 2 6.00 28.60 5.57
N ASP A 3 5.21 29.50 4.98
CA ASP A 3 3.75 29.40 4.97
C ASP A 3 3.21 28.29 4.07
N LEU A 4 3.71 28.07 2.84
CA LEU A 4 3.16 27.03 1.95
C LEU A 4 3.39 25.59 2.45
N LYS A 5 4.52 25.34 3.13
CA LYS A 5 4.83 24.05 3.79
C LYS A 5 3.97 23.83 5.02
N LYS A 6 3.77 24.90 5.81
CA LYS A 6 2.71 24.91 6.82
C LYS A 6 1.37 24.64 6.16
N THR A 7 1.01 25.22 5.03
CA THR A 7 -0.30 25.01 4.39
C THR A 7 -0.49 23.59 3.85
N PHE A 8 0.52 22.94 3.27
CA PHE A 8 0.39 21.58 2.72
C PHE A 8 0.43 20.49 3.80
N LEU A 9 1.35 20.59 4.77
CA LEU A 9 1.31 19.76 5.97
C LEU A 9 0.09 20.09 6.83
N THR A 10 -0.35 21.35 6.97
CA THR A 10 -1.61 21.72 7.63
C THR A 10 -2.82 21.32 6.79
N ALA A 11 -2.73 21.08 5.49
CA ALA A 11 -3.83 20.53 4.69
C ALA A 11 -3.92 19.01 4.88
N LEU A 12 -2.81 18.29 4.82
CA LEU A 12 -2.75 16.86 5.18
C LEU A 12 -3.09 16.61 6.66
N LEU A 13 -2.65 17.51 7.55
CA LEU A 13 -2.95 17.49 8.98
C LEU A 13 -4.34 18.03 9.28
N ARG A 14 -4.91 19.02 8.56
CA ARG A 14 -6.33 19.42 8.69
C ARG A 14 -7.27 18.37 8.13
N VAL A 15 -6.89 17.65 7.08
CA VAL A 15 -7.67 16.48 6.62
C VAL A 15 -7.73 15.40 7.71
N GLY A 16 -6.71 15.33 8.57
CA GLY A 16 -6.70 14.42 9.72
C GLY A 16 -7.13 15.03 11.08
N THR A 17 -7.08 16.35 11.29
CA THR A 17 -7.52 17.05 12.52
C THR A 17 -8.94 17.62 12.40
N ASN A 18 -9.46 17.80 11.17
CA ASN A 18 -10.83 18.22 10.89
C ASN A 18 -11.69 17.06 10.35
N LEU A 19 -11.27 15.80 10.60
CA LEU A 19 -12.21 14.68 10.64
C LEU A 19 -13.17 14.77 11.85
N LEU A 20 -12.99 15.77 12.72
CA LEU A 20 -13.94 16.18 13.73
C LEU A 20 -14.77 17.38 13.23
N ASP A 21 -15.87 17.03 12.57
CA ASP A 21 -17.19 17.59 12.90
C ASP A 21 -18.28 16.55 12.54
N PHE A 22 -17.99 15.31 12.92
CA PHE A 22 -18.98 14.31 13.28
C PHE A 22 -18.62 13.92 14.71
N ASP A 23 -19.43 14.38 15.66
CA ASP A 23 -19.31 14.11 17.09
C ASP A 23 -18.76 12.70 17.37
N GLU A 24 -17.75 12.62 18.22
CA GLU A 24 -16.88 11.49 18.60
C GLU A 24 -17.59 10.23 19.16
N LYS A 25 -18.89 10.07 18.91
CA LYS A 25 -19.72 8.98 19.45
C LYS A 25 -20.56 8.22 18.42
N HIS A 26 -20.50 8.56 17.13
CA HIS A 26 -21.44 8.01 16.14
C HIS A 26 -20.76 7.49 14.87
N CYS A 27 -21.23 6.33 14.36
CA CYS A 27 -20.85 5.77 13.06
C CYS A 27 -21.02 6.82 11.92
N PRO A 28 -20.38 6.67 10.74
CA PRO A 28 -20.66 7.57 9.62
C PRO A 28 -22.13 7.46 9.15
N PRO A 29 -22.82 8.56 8.83
CA PRO A 29 -24.22 8.57 8.43
C PRO A 29 -24.46 7.64 7.22
N GLN A 30 -25.52 6.84 7.32
CA GLN A 30 -25.85 5.79 6.36
C GLN A 30 -27.08 6.19 5.54
N LEU A 31 -27.03 5.97 4.23
CA LEU A 31 -28.15 6.18 3.32
C LEU A 31 -28.49 4.92 2.55
N LEU A 32 -29.77 4.73 2.22
CA LEU A 32 -30.19 3.76 1.22
C LEU A 32 -30.22 4.40 -0.17
N LEU A 33 -29.46 3.83 -1.11
CA LEU A 33 -29.48 4.17 -2.53
C LEU A 33 -30.04 3.01 -3.36
N ASP A 34 -30.90 3.32 -4.32
CA ASP A 34 -31.38 2.37 -5.32
C ASP A 34 -30.33 2.21 -6.44
N LYS A 35 -30.21 1.00 -7.00
CA LYS A 35 -29.39 0.72 -8.18
C LYS A 35 -29.92 1.42 -9.45
N SER A 36 -31.21 1.73 -9.52
CA SER A 36 -31.84 2.38 -10.69
C SER A 36 -31.45 3.86 -10.86
N SER A 37 -31.05 4.55 -9.78
CA SER A 37 -30.46 5.89 -9.85
C SER A 37 -28.98 5.78 -10.23
N SER A 38 -28.71 5.97 -11.52
CA SER A 38 -27.46 5.66 -12.23
C SER A 38 -26.27 6.55 -11.81
N LEU A 39 -25.83 6.44 -10.55
CA LEU A 39 -25.14 7.54 -9.88
C LEU A 39 -23.81 7.20 -9.22
N VAL A 40 -23.20 6.09 -9.59
CA VAL A 40 -21.77 5.83 -9.33
C VAL A 40 -20.96 6.33 -10.52
N GLN A 41 -20.56 7.60 -10.52
CA GLN A 41 -19.55 8.07 -11.48
C GLN A 41 -18.20 7.48 -11.12
N HIS A 42 -17.83 6.34 -11.71
CA HIS A 42 -16.42 5.97 -11.80
C HIS A 42 -15.73 6.88 -12.80
N ARG A 43 -15.27 8.06 -12.38
CA ARG A 43 -14.12 8.68 -13.05
C ARG A 43 -12.88 7.95 -12.53
N ALA A 44 -12.44 6.97 -13.29
CA ALA A 44 -11.24 6.22 -12.98
C ALA A 44 -10.03 7.19 -12.91
N PRO A 45 -9.25 7.25 -11.82
CA PRO A 45 -7.82 7.16 -12.03
C PRO A 45 -7.60 5.78 -12.68
N ARG A 46 -6.81 5.71 -13.74
CA ARG A 46 -6.67 4.56 -14.67
C ARG A 46 -6.14 3.24 -14.04
N THR A 47 -6.59 2.84 -12.86
CA THR A 47 -5.90 1.84 -12.01
C THR A 47 -6.80 0.83 -11.29
N SER A 48 -8.13 0.81 -11.44
CA SER A 48 -8.88 -0.37 -11.01
C SER A 48 -8.89 -1.43 -12.12
N HIS A 49 -8.08 -2.48 -11.95
CA HIS A 49 -8.26 -3.71 -12.75
C HIS A 49 -9.65 -4.24 -12.46
N PHE A 50 -10.56 -4.03 -13.41
CA PHE A 50 -11.87 -4.65 -13.41
C PHE A 50 -11.69 -6.16 -13.45
N ASN A 51 -12.24 -6.87 -12.46
CA ASN A 51 -12.12 -8.32 -12.34
C ASN A 51 -13.51 -8.94 -12.48
N GLN A 52 -13.79 -9.53 -13.63
CA GLN A 52 -15.07 -10.18 -13.92
C GLN A 52 -15.33 -11.36 -12.99
N ASN A 53 -14.31 -12.18 -12.69
CA ASN A 53 -14.44 -13.32 -11.78
C ASN A 53 -14.89 -12.90 -10.36
N ALA A 54 -14.46 -11.71 -9.92
CA ALA A 54 -14.91 -11.16 -8.64
C ALA A 54 -16.38 -10.70 -8.68
N VAL A 55 -16.87 -10.24 -9.83
CA VAL A 55 -18.29 -9.91 -10.05
C VAL A 55 -19.11 -11.19 -10.06
N ASP A 56 -18.69 -12.22 -10.78
CA ASP A 56 -19.41 -13.48 -10.93
C ASP A 56 -19.51 -14.21 -9.58
N TRP A 57 -18.41 -14.26 -8.80
CA TRP A 57 -18.40 -14.81 -7.45
C TRP A 57 -19.35 -14.06 -6.50
N LEU A 58 -19.39 -12.72 -6.59
CA LEU A 58 -20.31 -11.92 -5.79
C LEU A 58 -21.77 -12.12 -6.24
N ALA A 59 -22.02 -12.29 -7.54
CA ALA A 59 -23.36 -12.49 -8.08
C ALA A 59 -23.95 -13.83 -7.62
N ASP A 60 -23.14 -14.89 -7.65
CA ASP A 60 -23.50 -16.19 -7.09
C ASP A 60 -23.86 -16.05 -5.60
N ARG A 61 -23.02 -15.40 -4.81
CA ARG A 61 -23.27 -15.20 -3.38
C ARG A 61 -24.49 -14.33 -3.08
N PHE A 62 -24.76 -13.30 -3.89
CA PHE A 62 -25.95 -12.46 -3.75
C PHE A 62 -27.24 -13.16 -4.21
N SER A 63 -27.14 -14.18 -5.06
CA SER A 63 -28.30 -15.00 -5.45
C SER A 63 -28.87 -15.82 -4.28
N PHE A 64 -28.00 -16.27 -3.36
CA PHE A 64 -28.42 -17.02 -2.16
C PHE A 64 -28.96 -16.12 -1.05
N LYS A 65 -28.25 -15.04 -0.70
CA LYS A 65 -28.67 -14.10 0.37
C LYS A 65 -27.99 -12.74 0.23
N PHE A 66 -28.73 -11.75 -0.27
CA PHE A 66 -28.33 -10.35 -0.22
C PHE A 66 -29.09 -9.63 0.90
N GLN A 67 -28.36 -9.09 1.88
CA GLN A 67 -28.93 -8.25 2.94
C GLN A 67 -28.20 -6.90 2.96
N PRO A 68 -28.87 -5.79 2.57
CA PRO A 68 -28.29 -4.45 2.57
C PRO A 68 -27.79 -4.01 3.94
N SER A 69 -28.44 -4.47 5.01
CA SER A 69 -28.11 -4.16 6.41
C SER A 69 -26.87 -4.89 6.96
N ASP A 70 -26.32 -5.84 6.21
CA ASP A 70 -25.04 -6.47 6.58
C ASP A 70 -23.91 -5.46 6.32
N GLN A 71 -23.14 -5.15 7.36
CA GLN A 71 -22.00 -4.25 7.28
C GLN A 71 -21.01 -4.64 6.18
N HIS A 72 -20.90 -5.92 5.84
CA HIS A 72 -20.03 -6.39 4.76
C HIS A 72 -20.52 -5.95 3.37
N ASN A 73 -21.79 -5.59 3.23
CA ASN A 73 -22.41 -5.12 2.00
C ASN A 73 -22.48 -3.58 1.92
N HIS A 74 -22.05 -2.86 2.96
CA HIS A 74 -22.02 -1.39 2.93
C HIS A 74 -20.97 -0.88 1.93
N ILE A 75 -21.24 0.27 1.34
CA ILE A 75 -20.36 0.94 0.37
C ILE A 75 -19.90 2.27 0.94
N ALA A 76 -18.60 2.52 0.96
CA ALA A 76 -18.07 3.83 1.32
C ALA A 76 -18.25 4.80 0.15
N ALA A 77 -18.88 5.94 0.43
CA ALA A 77 -18.99 7.07 -0.48
C ALA A 77 -18.23 8.27 0.06
N VAL A 78 -17.75 9.08 -0.86
CA VAL A 78 -17.09 10.34 -0.55
C VAL A 78 -17.85 11.45 -1.29
N ILE A 79 -18.30 12.45 -0.54
CA ILE A 79 -19.19 13.52 -1.00
C ILE A 79 -18.57 14.89 -0.70
N SER A 80 -18.77 15.89 -1.56
CA SER A 80 -18.38 17.27 -1.25
C SER A 80 -19.41 17.95 -0.35
N GLN A 81 -19.06 19.12 0.22
CA GLN A 81 -20.00 19.87 1.06
C GLN A 81 -21.26 20.29 0.28
N ALA A 82 -21.09 20.69 -0.98
CA ALA A 82 -22.20 20.97 -1.90
C ALA A 82 -23.06 19.72 -2.22
N CYS A 83 -22.48 18.53 -2.18
CA CYS A 83 -23.24 17.28 -2.32
C CYS A 83 -24.01 16.94 -1.04
N LEU A 84 -23.40 17.17 0.14
CA LEU A 84 -24.07 17.01 1.42
C LEU A 84 -25.29 17.93 1.54
N HIS A 85 -25.17 19.20 1.14
CA HIS A 85 -26.31 20.12 1.14
C HIS A 85 -27.47 19.62 0.26
N ARG A 86 -27.19 19.13 -0.96
CA ARG A 86 -28.22 18.54 -1.83
C ARG A 86 -28.90 17.31 -1.20
N ILE A 87 -28.15 16.48 -0.48
CA ILE A 87 -28.69 15.33 0.25
C ILE A 87 -29.63 15.79 1.37
N LEU A 88 -29.19 16.78 2.16
CA LEU A 88 -29.99 17.34 3.25
C LEU A 88 -31.27 18.01 2.75
N ASP A 89 -31.20 18.72 1.63
CA ASP A 89 -32.35 19.36 0.98
C ASP A 89 -33.35 18.31 0.45
N GLU A 90 -32.88 17.24 -0.20
CA GLU A 90 -33.75 16.17 -0.69
C GLU A 90 -34.44 15.43 0.46
N LEU A 91 -33.69 15.13 1.52
CA LEU A 91 -34.22 14.47 2.71
C LEU A 91 -35.05 15.41 3.60
N ARG A 92 -35.08 16.71 3.30
CA ARG A 92 -35.67 17.77 4.14
C ARG A 92 -35.27 17.65 5.59
N THR A 93 -33.99 17.35 5.82
CA THR A 93 -33.46 17.03 7.15
C THR A 93 -32.26 17.90 7.47
N THR A 94 -31.95 18.02 8.76
CA THR A 94 -30.76 18.73 9.20
C THR A 94 -29.58 17.76 9.31
N ARG A 95 -28.35 18.29 9.29
CA ARG A 95 -27.13 17.48 9.47
C ARG A 95 -27.17 16.66 10.77
N GLN A 96 -27.68 17.25 11.85
CA GLN A 96 -27.82 16.57 13.14
C GLN A 96 -28.90 15.47 13.11
N ALA A 97 -30.02 15.69 12.41
CA ALA A 97 -31.07 14.69 12.25
C ALA A 97 -30.65 13.50 11.36
N LEU A 98 -29.80 13.76 10.36
CA LEU A 98 -29.14 12.72 9.56
C LEU A 98 -28.13 11.90 10.38
N LEU A 99 -27.57 12.46 11.46
CA LEU A 99 -26.71 11.72 12.38
C LEU A 99 -27.53 10.90 13.38
N SER A 100 -28.66 11.41 13.85
CA SER A 100 -29.53 10.63 14.74
C SER A 100 -30.17 9.41 14.06
N THR A 101 -30.24 9.38 12.73
CA THR A 101 -30.72 8.20 11.98
C THR A 101 -29.77 7.00 12.05
N LEU A 102 -28.54 7.17 12.54
CA LEU A 102 -27.60 6.08 12.84
C LEU A 102 -28.02 5.21 14.04
N GLN A 103 -28.89 5.74 14.90
CA GLN A 103 -29.44 5.03 16.06
C GLN A 103 -30.85 4.49 15.79
N SER A 104 -31.43 4.82 14.63
CA SER A 104 -32.77 4.39 14.20
C SER A 104 -32.67 3.19 13.24
N SER A 105 -33.60 2.26 13.34
CA SER A 105 -33.72 1.12 12.41
C SER A 105 -34.17 1.51 10.99
N THR A 106 -34.44 2.80 10.75
CA THR A 106 -34.92 3.32 9.48
C THR A 106 -33.87 4.22 8.82
N LEU A 107 -33.31 3.74 7.71
CA LEU A 107 -32.31 4.47 6.92
C LEU A 107 -32.99 5.43 5.92
N PRO A 108 -32.55 6.69 5.82
CA PRO A 108 -33.09 7.63 4.84
C PRO A 108 -32.77 7.17 3.42
N ARG A 109 -33.77 7.28 2.52
CA ARG A 109 -33.64 6.91 1.11
C ARG A 109 -33.39 8.15 0.26
N VAL A 110 -32.38 8.10 -0.59
CA VAL A 110 -32.04 9.17 -1.54
C VAL A 110 -32.10 8.62 -2.95
N ARG A 111 -32.80 9.32 -3.84
CA ARG A 111 -33.05 8.88 -5.22
C ARG A 111 -32.45 9.81 -6.27
N ASN A 112 -32.33 11.10 -5.97
CA ASN A 112 -31.98 12.12 -6.97
C ASN A 112 -30.58 12.72 -6.81
N VAL A 113 -29.73 12.19 -5.91
CA VAL A 113 -28.34 12.67 -5.72
C VAL A 113 -27.29 11.76 -6.34
N ARG A 114 -26.40 12.36 -7.15
CA ARG A 114 -25.21 11.67 -7.69
C ARG A 114 -24.15 11.52 -6.59
N ILE A 115 -23.84 10.29 -6.15
CA ILE A 115 -22.88 10.04 -5.05
C ILE A 115 -21.67 9.26 -5.56
N TRP A 116 -20.48 9.81 -5.32
CA TRP A 116 -19.24 9.18 -5.73
C TRP A 116 -18.80 8.08 -4.75
N CYS A 117 -18.67 6.85 -5.26
CA CYS A 117 -18.24 5.69 -4.48
C CYS A 117 -16.89 5.16 -5.01
N PRO A 118 -15.77 5.39 -4.29
CA PRO A 118 -14.45 4.91 -4.73
C PRO A 118 -14.28 3.39 -4.65
N THR A 119 -15.13 2.72 -3.85
CA THR A 119 -15.15 1.27 -3.66
C THR A 119 -16.55 0.70 -3.97
N GLY A 120 -16.68 -0.63 -4.03
CA GLY A 120 -18.00 -1.26 -4.23
C GLY A 120 -18.41 -1.53 -5.68
N LYS A 121 -17.62 -1.13 -6.69
CA LYS A 121 -17.92 -1.36 -8.13
C LYS A 121 -18.38 -2.78 -8.45
N HIS A 122 -17.59 -3.78 -8.08
CA HIS A 122 -17.89 -5.18 -8.37
C HIS A 122 -19.17 -5.66 -7.66
N ARG A 123 -19.47 -5.10 -6.48
CA ARG A 123 -20.68 -5.42 -5.71
C ARG A 123 -21.93 -4.85 -6.36
N VAL A 124 -21.90 -3.58 -6.75
CA VAL A 124 -23.02 -2.92 -7.44
C VAL A 124 -23.35 -3.62 -8.76
N LEU A 125 -22.32 -4.05 -9.50
CA LEU A 125 -22.50 -4.81 -10.74
C LEU A 125 -23.06 -6.21 -10.50
N ALA A 126 -22.62 -6.90 -9.45
CA ALA A 126 -23.04 -8.25 -9.10
C ALA A 126 -24.46 -8.34 -8.49
N ALA A 127 -24.98 -7.27 -7.91
CA ALA A 127 -26.27 -7.30 -7.22
C ALA A 127 -27.47 -7.29 -8.17
N PRO A 128 -28.66 -7.75 -7.73
CA PRO A 128 -29.91 -7.66 -8.49
C PRO A 128 -30.26 -6.23 -8.94
N GLN A 129 -31.06 -6.08 -10.01
CA GLN A 129 -31.43 -4.76 -10.56
C GLN A 129 -32.14 -3.83 -9.57
N ASN A 130 -32.87 -4.39 -8.60
CA ASN A 130 -33.64 -3.63 -7.60
C ASN A 130 -32.98 -3.62 -6.21
N ALA A 131 -31.67 -3.88 -6.15
CA ALA A 131 -30.94 -3.91 -4.89
C ALA A 131 -30.77 -2.50 -4.31
N GLU A 132 -31.21 -2.32 -3.07
CA GLU A 132 -30.90 -1.13 -2.28
C GLU A 132 -29.56 -1.31 -1.57
N TRP A 133 -28.74 -0.25 -1.51
CA TRP A 133 -27.43 -0.27 -0.88
C TRP A 133 -27.35 0.70 0.28
N VAL A 134 -26.76 0.24 1.38
CA VAL A 134 -26.36 1.12 2.48
C VAL A 134 -25.03 1.77 2.13
N VAL A 135 -25.04 3.09 2.04
CA VAL A 135 -23.87 3.91 1.71
C VAL A 135 -23.43 4.69 2.92
N GLN A 136 -22.16 4.56 3.28
CA GLN A 136 -21.52 5.31 4.36
C GLN A 136 -20.93 6.59 3.79
N LEU A 137 -21.44 7.74 4.23
CA LEU A 137 -21.02 9.03 3.69
C LEU A 137 -19.78 9.56 4.41
N HIS A 138 -18.78 9.94 3.64
CA HIS A 138 -17.62 10.69 4.10
C HIS A 138 -17.59 12.04 3.40
N CYS A 139 -17.68 13.13 4.16
CA CYS A 139 -17.67 14.49 3.62
C CYS A 139 -16.38 15.22 4.01
N PRO A 140 -15.27 15.04 3.26
CA PRO A 140 -14.03 15.74 3.50
C PRO A 140 -14.15 17.24 3.13
N PRO A 141 -13.23 18.09 3.62
CA PRO A 141 -13.15 19.49 3.22
C PRO A 141 -12.98 19.66 1.70
N ASP A 142 -13.58 20.70 1.13
CA ASP A 142 -13.65 20.93 -0.33
C ASP A 142 -12.27 21.03 -1.02
N ASP A 143 -11.20 21.30 -0.28
CA ASP A 143 -9.82 21.37 -0.78
C ASP A 143 -9.12 19.99 -0.90
N THR A 144 -9.81 18.89 -0.58
CA THR A 144 -9.20 17.56 -0.53
C THR A 144 -9.24 16.88 -1.90
N PRO A 145 -8.09 16.54 -2.52
CA PRO A 145 -8.09 15.87 -3.83
C PRO A 145 -8.73 14.48 -3.75
N PRO A 146 -9.61 14.11 -4.71
CA PRO A 146 -10.29 12.81 -4.73
C PRO A 146 -9.35 11.61 -4.61
N GLU A 147 -8.13 11.70 -5.16
CA GLU A 147 -7.12 10.64 -5.14
C GLU A 147 -6.60 10.34 -3.72
N VAL A 148 -6.44 11.37 -2.89
CA VAL A 148 -5.99 11.24 -1.48
C VAL A 148 -7.06 10.53 -0.64
N LEU A 149 -8.33 10.75 -0.97
CA LEU A 149 -9.49 10.15 -0.31
C LEU A 149 -9.66 8.66 -0.64
N ILE A 150 -9.35 8.27 -1.88
CA ILE A 150 -9.28 6.86 -2.29
C ILE A 150 -8.26 6.12 -1.43
N GLU A 151 -7.12 6.74 -1.17
CA GLU A 151 -5.97 6.13 -0.49
C GLU A 151 -6.13 6.12 1.04
N LEU A 152 -6.75 7.15 1.61
CA LEU A 152 -7.22 7.19 3.00
C LEU A 152 -8.21 6.06 3.32
N VAL A 153 -9.14 5.78 2.40
CA VAL A 153 -10.12 4.70 2.55
C VAL A 153 -9.51 3.32 2.26
N ARG A 154 -8.45 3.24 1.44
CA ARG A 154 -7.89 1.96 0.99
C ARG A 154 -6.63 1.47 1.71
N GLN A 155 -5.62 2.29 2.01
CA GLN A 155 -4.28 1.75 2.36
C GLN A 155 -3.41 2.58 3.35
N LEU A 156 -3.76 3.82 3.72
CA LEU A 156 -2.94 4.64 4.66
C LEU A 156 -3.15 4.34 6.14
N ILE A 157 -3.82 3.22 6.47
CA ILE A 157 -4.15 2.86 7.86
C ILE A 157 -2.88 2.79 8.73
N TYR A 158 -1.77 2.25 8.22
CA TYR A 158 -0.52 2.19 8.99
C TYR A 158 0.02 3.59 9.36
N CYS A 159 0.10 4.50 8.38
CA CYS A 159 0.55 5.89 8.59
C CYS A 159 -0.34 6.62 9.58
N ASN A 160 -1.66 6.49 9.40
CA ASN A 160 -2.65 7.15 10.22
C ASN A 160 -2.61 6.64 11.67
N LEU A 161 -2.46 5.33 11.88
CA LEU A 161 -2.33 4.75 13.23
C LEU A 161 -1.09 5.25 13.98
N LYS A 162 0.03 5.43 13.27
CA LYS A 162 1.27 5.95 13.86
C LYS A 162 1.15 7.41 14.27
N TYR A 163 0.35 8.19 13.56
CA TYR A 163 0.16 9.61 13.84
C TYR A 163 -0.90 9.86 14.94
N TYR A 164 -1.98 9.07 14.96
CA TYR A 164 -3.16 9.31 15.83
C TYR A 164 -3.21 8.44 17.10
N GLN A 165 -2.07 7.90 17.58
CA GLN A 165 -1.96 6.83 18.60
C GLN A 165 -2.86 6.93 19.87
N SER A 166 -3.36 8.12 20.19
CA SER A 166 -4.21 8.42 21.37
C SER A 166 -5.67 8.79 21.08
N HIS A 167 -6.15 8.68 19.83
CA HIS A 167 -7.48 9.16 19.44
C HIS A 167 -8.49 8.02 19.26
N ASP A 168 -9.75 8.23 19.66
CA ASP A 168 -10.85 7.25 19.50
C ASP A 168 -11.07 6.84 18.03
N ILE A 169 -10.72 7.71 17.09
CA ILE A 169 -10.74 7.44 15.64
C ILE A 169 -9.85 6.25 15.24
N VAL A 170 -8.79 5.97 16.01
CA VAL A 170 -7.94 4.79 15.82
C VAL A 170 -8.73 3.51 16.02
N GLN A 171 -9.58 3.45 17.05
CA GLN A 171 -10.41 2.26 17.31
C GLN A 171 -11.44 2.07 16.19
N GLU A 172 -11.98 3.16 15.65
CA GLU A 172 -12.88 3.11 14.51
C GLU A 172 -12.16 2.55 13.26
N TRP A 173 -10.96 3.04 12.94
CA TRP A 173 -10.17 2.53 11.81
C TRP A 173 -9.73 1.09 11.99
N LEU A 174 -9.34 0.71 13.21
CA LEU A 174 -9.06 -0.69 13.55
C LEU A 174 -10.31 -1.55 13.37
N GLY A 175 -11.49 -1.06 13.75
CA GLY A 175 -12.77 -1.75 13.56
C GLY A 175 -13.08 -2.05 12.09
N ARG A 176 -12.64 -1.19 11.15
CA ARG A 176 -12.81 -1.39 9.70
C ARG A 176 -11.87 -2.43 9.10
N LEU A 177 -10.81 -2.82 9.81
CA LEU A 177 -9.90 -3.88 9.37
C LEU A 177 -10.51 -5.27 9.65
N SER A 178 -10.41 -6.16 8.65
CA SER A 178 -10.66 -7.58 8.86
C SER A 178 -9.82 -8.12 10.04
N PRO A 179 -10.30 -9.11 10.82
CA PRO A 179 -9.57 -9.65 11.97
C PRO A 179 -8.10 -9.99 11.66
N CYS A 180 -7.84 -10.70 10.56
CA CYS A 180 -6.49 -11.05 10.11
C CYS A 180 -5.57 -9.83 9.89
N LYS A 181 -6.10 -8.72 9.33
CA LYS A 181 -5.33 -7.48 9.14
C LYS A 181 -5.03 -6.78 10.47
N ARG A 182 -5.95 -6.82 11.44
CA ARG A 182 -5.70 -6.29 12.80
C ARG A 182 -4.61 -7.07 13.50
N ASP A 183 -4.65 -8.40 13.42
CA ASP A 183 -3.62 -9.24 14.05
C ASP A 183 -2.27 -9.06 13.37
N THR A 184 -2.25 -8.98 12.03
CA THR A 184 -1.04 -8.66 11.27
C THR A 184 -0.43 -7.32 11.69
N LEU A 185 -1.27 -6.30 11.88
CA LEU A 185 -0.84 -4.98 12.32
C LEU A 185 -0.27 -5.01 13.75
N LYS A 186 -0.92 -5.72 14.69
CA LYS A 186 -0.40 -5.90 16.05
C LYS A 186 0.95 -6.61 16.04
N LEU A 187 1.10 -7.66 15.23
CA LEU A 187 2.35 -8.37 15.01
C LEU A 187 3.44 -7.43 14.48
N LEU A 188 3.12 -6.63 13.46
CA LEU A 188 4.03 -5.65 12.89
C LEU A 188 4.46 -4.60 13.92
N GLN A 189 3.53 -4.10 14.74
CA GLN A 189 3.82 -3.13 15.80
C GLN A 189 4.68 -3.71 16.92
N ALA A 190 4.48 -4.99 17.27
CA ALA A 190 5.29 -5.69 18.26
C ALA A 190 6.73 -5.94 17.77
N ASN A 191 6.93 -6.12 16.47
CA ASN A 191 8.26 -6.21 15.87
C ASN A 191 8.88 -4.81 15.74
N LYS A 192 9.57 -4.36 16.79
CA LYS A 192 10.15 -3.00 16.85
C LYS A 192 11.07 -2.70 15.67
N THR A 193 11.94 -3.62 15.28
CA THR A 193 12.92 -3.41 14.21
C THR A 193 12.23 -3.18 12.87
N LEU A 194 11.28 -4.05 12.52
CA LEU A 194 10.53 -3.93 11.27
C LEU A 194 9.61 -2.69 11.28
N SER A 195 8.98 -2.42 12.42
CA SER A 195 8.15 -1.21 12.63
C SER A 195 8.97 0.06 12.42
N THR A 196 10.17 0.17 12.99
CA THR A 196 11.07 1.30 12.79
C THR A 196 11.51 1.45 11.32
N ALA A 197 11.76 0.34 10.63
CA ALA A 197 12.11 0.38 9.21
C ALA A 197 10.95 0.93 8.34
N PHE A 198 9.70 0.56 8.63
CA PHE A 198 8.53 1.15 7.98
C PHE A 198 8.31 2.62 8.39
N ASP A 199 8.52 2.97 9.65
CA ASP A 199 8.41 4.35 10.14
C ASP A 199 9.38 5.29 9.40
N GLY A 200 10.56 4.80 9.05
CA GLY A 200 11.55 5.52 8.23
C GLY A 200 11.02 5.96 6.85
N LEU A 201 9.97 5.29 6.33
CA LEU A 201 9.34 5.61 5.06
C LEU A 201 8.18 6.61 5.16
N LEU A 202 7.73 6.98 6.38
CA LEU A 202 6.58 7.87 6.57
C LEU A 202 6.78 9.26 5.97
N LYS A 203 8.04 9.72 5.85
CA LYS A 203 8.39 11.00 5.23
C LYS A 203 8.23 11.04 3.71
N PHE A 204 7.95 9.91 3.07
CA PHE A 204 7.74 9.79 1.63
C PHE A 204 6.31 9.32 1.35
N PRO A 205 5.33 10.23 1.28
CA PRO A 205 3.92 9.85 1.16
C PRO A 205 3.67 9.00 -0.09
N GLY A 206 4.31 9.33 -1.21
CA GLY A 206 4.20 8.61 -2.49
C GLY A 206 4.53 7.12 -2.45
N LEU A 207 5.28 6.63 -1.45
CA LEU A 207 5.65 5.22 -1.36
C LEU A 207 4.49 4.33 -0.90
N TRP A 208 3.51 4.89 -0.20
CA TRP A 208 2.51 4.12 0.53
C TRP A 208 1.37 3.57 -0.35
N GLU A 209 1.25 4.00 -1.62
CA GLU A 209 0.34 3.38 -2.62
C GLU A 209 0.64 1.87 -2.80
N GLY A 210 1.88 1.47 -2.54
CA GLY A 210 2.31 0.08 -2.66
C GLY A 210 2.03 -0.78 -1.43
N PHE A 211 1.55 -0.23 -0.31
CA PHE A 211 1.54 -0.93 0.98
C PHE A 211 0.40 -1.95 1.12
N GLN A 212 0.78 -3.22 1.22
CA GLN A 212 -0.17 -4.33 1.32
C GLN A 212 -0.10 -4.97 2.71
N LEU A 213 -0.81 -4.39 3.69
CA LEU A 213 -0.89 -4.93 5.06
C LEU A 213 -1.25 -6.43 5.08
N GLY A 214 -2.13 -6.86 4.17
CA GLY A 214 -2.54 -8.26 4.05
C GLY A 214 -1.44 -9.24 3.60
N ASN A 215 -0.28 -8.77 3.16
CA ASN A 215 0.86 -9.62 2.82
C ASN A 215 1.97 -9.57 3.89
N ILE A 216 1.94 -8.62 4.81
CA ILE A 216 2.99 -8.46 5.83
C ILE A 216 3.12 -9.69 6.72
N HIS A 217 2.01 -10.32 7.14
CA HIS A 217 2.07 -11.53 7.96
C HIS A 217 2.79 -12.68 7.23
N LYS A 218 2.67 -12.77 5.90
CA LYS A 218 3.36 -13.80 5.10
C LYS A 218 4.86 -13.56 5.09
N HIS A 219 5.26 -12.29 4.98
CA HIS A 219 6.67 -11.91 4.99
C HIS A 219 7.29 -12.17 6.37
N MET A 220 6.61 -11.79 7.45
CA MET A 220 7.07 -12.05 8.83
C MET A 220 7.16 -13.55 9.15
N ALA A 221 6.27 -14.37 8.60
CA ALA A 221 6.29 -15.82 8.79
C ALA A 221 7.55 -16.51 8.21
N LEU A 222 8.34 -15.82 7.39
CA LEU A 222 9.63 -16.34 6.90
C LEU A 222 10.73 -16.29 7.97
N HIS A 223 10.54 -15.49 9.02
CA HIS A 223 11.55 -15.20 10.05
C HIS A 223 12.87 -14.69 9.44
N CYS A 224 12.77 -13.80 8.44
CA CYS A 224 13.89 -13.20 7.70
C CYS A 224 13.95 -11.69 7.96
N ASP A 225 13.83 -11.29 9.23
CA ASP A 225 13.63 -9.90 9.61
C ASP A 225 14.79 -9.00 9.17
N GLU A 226 16.02 -9.52 9.17
CA GLU A 226 17.22 -8.80 8.72
C GLU A 226 17.11 -8.41 7.24
N GLU A 227 16.68 -9.35 6.38
CA GLU A 227 16.52 -9.11 4.95
C GLU A 227 15.35 -8.17 4.66
N LEU A 228 14.25 -8.29 5.41
CA LEU A 228 13.11 -7.37 5.31
C LEU A 228 13.52 -5.94 5.67
N VAL A 229 14.21 -5.77 6.79
CA VAL A 229 14.70 -4.45 7.26
C VAL A 229 15.71 -3.87 6.28
N ASN A 230 16.64 -4.69 5.76
CA ASN A 230 17.63 -4.24 4.79
C ASN A 230 16.97 -3.73 3.49
N PHE A 231 15.93 -4.41 3.00
CA PHE A 231 15.18 -3.94 1.83
C PHE A 231 14.47 -2.60 2.10
N LEU A 232 13.79 -2.46 3.24
CA LEU A 232 13.11 -1.22 3.61
C LEU A 232 14.10 -0.06 3.80
N ALA A 233 15.26 -0.32 4.39
CA ALA A 233 16.36 0.65 4.49
C ALA A 233 16.89 1.05 3.11
N HIS A 234 16.99 0.11 2.17
CA HIS A 234 17.35 0.41 0.78
C HIS A 234 16.32 1.30 0.09
N ILE A 235 15.01 1.06 0.31
CA ILE A 235 13.96 1.98 -0.16
C ILE A 235 14.20 3.37 0.43
N GLN A 236 14.32 3.48 1.76
CA GLN A 236 14.51 4.76 2.44
C GLN A 236 15.71 5.51 1.87
N HIS A 237 16.88 4.88 1.81
CA HIS A 237 18.12 5.50 1.35
C HIS A 237 18.03 5.96 -0.11
N SER A 238 17.40 5.17 -0.97
CA SER A 238 17.22 5.53 -2.38
C SER A 238 16.36 6.78 -2.54
N TRP A 239 15.28 6.89 -1.78
CA TRP A 239 14.39 8.05 -1.83
C TRP A 239 14.95 9.28 -1.12
N GLU A 240 15.76 9.09 -0.07
CA GLU A 240 16.56 10.18 0.52
C GLU A 240 17.58 10.73 -0.47
N LEU A 241 18.25 9.86 -1.22
CA LEU A 241 19.18 10.26 -2.27
C LEU A 241 18.45 11.04 -3.39
N ILE A 242 17.31 10.52 -3.87
CA ILE A 242 16.48 11.21 -4.88
C ILE A 242 16.03 12.58 -4.39
N ALA A 243 15.61 12.67 -3.12
CA ALA A 243 15.21 13.91 -2.46
C ALA A 243 16.39 14.81 -2.06
N ASN A 244 17.64 14.44 -2.35
CA ASN A 244 18.85 15.16 -1.94
C ASN A 244 18.92 15.45 -0.43
N GLN A 245 18.44 14.53 0.41
CA GLN A 245 18.34 14.71 1.86
C GLN A 245 17.44 15.88 2.29
N ASP A 246 16.70 16.49 1.38
CA ASP A 246 15.78 17.57 1.65
C ASP A 246 14.44 16.99 2.11
N ARG A 247 14.09 17.22 3.38
CA ARG A 247 12.84 16.73 3.99
C ARG A 247 11.59 17.29 3.32
N ASP A 248 11.69 18.50 2.79
CA ASP A 248 10.57 19.14 2.14
C ASP A 248 10.32 18.56 0.76
N VAL A 249 11.40 18.29 0.01
CA VAL A 249 11.30 17.54 -1.24
C VAL A 249 10.76 16.14 -0.98
N ALA A 250 11.21 15.46 0.07
CA ALA A 250 10.71 14.15 0.48
C ALA A 250 9.19 14.14 0.70
N GLY A 251 8.66 15.17 1.36
CA GLY A 251 7.22 15.33 1.60
C GLY A 251 6.39 15.65 0.35
N LEU A 252 7.02 16.12 -0.74
CA LEU A 252 6.38 16.42 -2.02
C LEU A 252 6.40 15.24 -3.02
N ILE A 253 6.95 14.09 -2.62
CA ILE A 253 6.97 12.89 -3.46
C ILE A 253 5.57 12.27 -3.48
N ASP A 254 4.89 12.38 -4.61
CA ASP A 254 3.53 11.88 -4.80
C ASP A 254 3.49 10.43 -5.35
N PHE A 255 2.28 9.83 -5.33
CA PHE A 255 2.06 8.47 -5.83
C PHE A 255 2.37 8.35 -7.34
N ALA A 256 2.00 9.36 -8.12
CA ALA A 256 2.21 9.35 -9.57
C ALA A 256 3.70 9.29 -9.93
N THR A 257 4.53 10.09 -9.26
CA THR A 257 5.98 10.10 -9.40
C THR A 257 6.55 8.73 -9.06
N VAL A 258 6.24 8.18 -7.88
CA VAL A 258 6.71 6.84 -7.48
C VAL A 258 6.30 5.78 -8.50
N ARG A 259 5.04 5.77 -8.93
CA ARG A 259 4.52 4.79 -9.89
C ARG A 259 5.22 4.83 -11.26
N LEU A 260 5.58 6.02 -11.73
CA LEU A 260 6.24 6.21 -13.02
C LEU A 260 7.71 5.77 -13.01
N VAL A 261 8.38 5.92 -11.86
CA VAL A 261 9.83 5.65 -11.77
C VAL A 261 10.15 4.32 -11.11
N GLN A 262 9.25 3.77 -10.28
CA GLN A 262 9.45 2.46 -9.67
C GLN A 262 9.62 1.42 -10.78
N SER A 263 10.57 0.51 -10.61
CA SER A 263 10.95 -0.49 -11.62
C SER A 263 11.85 -0.01 -12.77
N LEU A 264 12.21 1.28 -12.85
CA LEU A 264 13.20 1.78 -13.81
C LEU A 264 14.61 1.69 -13.23
N ALA A 265 15.62 1.41 -14.06
CA ALA A 265 17.04 1.34 -13.69
C ALA A 265 17.87 2.42 -14.41
N PRO A 266 17.76 3.71 -14.03
CA PRO A 266 18.27 4.83 -14.82
C PRO A 266 19.79 4.92 -14.97
N ALA A 267 20.56 4.34 -14.05
CA ALA A 267 22.01 4.27 -14.20
C ALA A 267 22.45 3.18 -15.19
N LEU A 268 21.65 2.12 -15.35
CA LEU A 268 22.02 0.91 -16.10
C LEU A 268 21.33 0.83 -17.47
N CYS A 269 20.14 1.41 -17.62
CA CYS A 269 19.33 1.35 -18.84
C CYS A 269 19.22 2.73 -19.50
N HIS A 270 19.71 2.84 -20.74
CA HIS A 270 19.64 4.08 -21.52
C HIS A 270 18.20 4.51 -21.80
N ASN A 271 17.31 3.56 -22.09
CA ASN A 271 15.90 3.85 -22.37
C ASN A 271 15.19 4.41 -21.14
N ASP A 272 15.44 3.83 -19.96
CA ASP A 272 14.87 4.31 -18.69
C ASP A 272 15.36 5.72 -18.36
N ARG A 273 16.66 5.98 -18.54
CA ARG A 273 17.24 7.31 -18.40
C ARG A 273 16.56 8.31 -19.32
N LYS A 274 16.38 7.98 -20.61
CA LYS A 274 15.72 8.85 -21.58
C LYS A 274 14.25 9.11 -21.22
N ALA A 275 13.54 8.08 -20.77
CA ALA A 275 12.16 8.20 -20.31
C ALA A 275 12.05 9.15 -19.12
N ILE A 276 12.90 8.98 -18.09
CA ILE A 276 12.95 9.87 -16.93
C ILE A 276 13.27 11.31 -17.33
N CYS A 277 14.27 11.52 -18.18
CA CYS A 277 14.59 12.83 -18.73
C CYS A 277 13.35 13.49 -19.38
N THR A 278 12.67 12.75 -20.26
CA THR A 278 11.47 13.23 -20.96
C THR A 278 10.37 13.62 -19.98
N MET A 279 10.12 12.80 -18.95
CA MET A 279 9.08 13.09 -17.95
C MET A 279 9.44 14.28 -17.04
N PHE A 280 10.74 14.56 -16.81
CA PHE A 280 11.19 15.79 -16.16
C PHE A 280 10.96 17.02 -17.05
N ASP A 281 11.31 16.91 -18.33
CA ASP A 281 11.21 17.99 -19.31
C ASP A 281 9.73 18.36 -19.57
N SER A 282 8.83 17.38 -19.55
CA SER A 282 7.38 17.58 -19.67
C SER A 282 6.69 18.00 -18.37
N GLY A 283 7.42 18.14 -17.25
CA GLY A 283 6.86 18.54 -15.95
C GLY A 283 6.00 17.47 -15.25
N VAL A 284 6.02 16.23 -15.72
CA VAL A 284 5.20 15.13 -15.18
C VAL A 284 5.77 14.59 -13.87
N LEU A 285 7.10 14.53 -13.73
CA LEU A 285 7.73 14.13 -12.47
C LEU A 285 7.90 15.31 -11.51
N PHE A 286 7.64 15.05 -10.23
CA PHE A 286 7.74 16.01 -9.13
C PHE A 286 6.99 17.32 -9.41
N PRO A 287 5.70 17.30 -9.82
CA PRO A 287 5.00 18.49 -10.31
C PRO A 287 4.96 19.63 -9.27
N ASP A 288 4.98 19.31 -7.98
CA ASP A 288 4.90 20.28 -6.89
C ASP A 288 6.25 20.92 -6.50
N VAL A 289 7.37 20.39 -6.99
CA VAL A 289 8.68 21.02 -6.84
C VAL A 289 8.82 22.10 -7.92
N LYS A 290 8.59 23.35 -7.54
CA LYS A 290 8.62 24.51 -8.46
C LYS A 290 10.02 25.11 -8.65
N ASP A 291 10.91 24.97 -7.67
CA ASP A 291 12.27 25.50 -7.77
C ASP A 291 13.09 24.75 -8.86
N HIS A 292 13.55 25.48 -9.86
CA HIS A 292 14.27 24.91 -11.00
C HIS A 292 15.60 24.25 -10.61
N MET A 293 16.31 24.80 -9.61
CA MET A 293 17.58 24.23 -9.16
C MET A 293 17.35 22.91 -8.40
N ALA A 294 16.37 22.87 -7.49
CA ALA A 294 15.93 21.65 -6.83
C ALA A 294 15.49 20.59 -7.84
N ARG A 295 14.66 20.94 -8.82
CA ARG A 295 14.25 20.01 -9.90
C ARG A 295 15.44 19.42 -10.65
N ARG A 296 16.44 20.24 -11.00
CA ARG A 296 17.65 19.78 -11.69
C ARG A 296 18.46 18.84 -10.80
N SER A 297 18.58 19.16 -9.51
CA SER A 297 19.27 18.32 -8.53
C SER A 297 18.58 16.97 -8.35
N ILE A 298 17.25 16.95 -8.18
CA ILE A 298 16.46 15.71 -8.07
C ILE A 298 16.61 14.86 -9.34
N ARG A 299 16.52 15.46 -10.53
CA ARG A 299 16.76 14.77 -11.80
C ARG A 299 18.14 14.12 -11.83
N HIS A 300 19.18 14.86 -11.44
CA HIS A 300 20.54 14.33 -11.39
C HIS A 300 20.66 13.14 -10.43
N SER A 301 20.10 13.25 -9.23
CA SER A 301 20.14 12.20 -8.21
C SER A 301 19.33 10.95 -8.60
N LEU A 302 18.13 11.12 -9.15
CA LEU A 302 17.33 10.00 -9.66
C LEU A 302 18.10 9.25 -10.77
N LEU A 303 18.77 9.97 -11.67
CA LEU A 303 19.55 9.36 -12.74
C LEU A 303 20.81 8.62 -12.26
N ARG A 304 21.20 8.75 -10.99
CA ARG A 304 22.34 8.08 -10.37
C ARG A 304 21.97 6.86 -9.54
N VAL A 305 20.69 6.54 -9.41
CA VAL A 305 20.25 5.32 -8.72
C VAL A 305 20.82 4.12 -9.48
N GLN A 306 21.76 3.41 -8.83
CA GLN A 306 22.57 2.36 -9.45
C GLN A 306 21.81 1.06 -9.69
N MET A 307 20.63 0.92 -9.10
CA MET A 307 19.76 -0.23 -9.27
C MET A 307 18.39 0.21 -9.79
N VAL A 308 17.47 -0.75 -9.87
CA VAL A 308 16.05 -0.45 -10.04
C VAL A 308 15.58 0.48 -8.92
N VAL A 309 14.86 1.56 -9.25
CA VAL A 309 14.28 2.47 -8.26
C VAL A 309 13.29 1.68 -7.39
N PRO A 310 13.56 1.53 -6.08
CA PRO A 310 12.80 0.63 -5.21
C PRO A 310 11.54 1.32 -4.69
N SER A 311 10.52 0.55 -4.32
CA SER A 311 9.30 1.03 -3.67
C SER A 311 8.72 -0.04 -2.73
N ILE A 312 7.72 0.31 -1.92
CA ILE A 312 7.02 -0.69 -1.08
C ILE A 312 6.36 -1.77 -1.96
N ARG A 313 5.91 -1.40 -3.15
CA ARG A 313 5.42 -2.37 -4.13
C ARG A 313 6.53 -3.31 -4.59
N SER A 314 7.70 -2.79 -4.96
CA SER A 314 8.82 -3.66 -5.38
C SER A 314 9.28 -4.56 -4.22
N PHE A 315 9.25 -4.09 -2.98
CA PHE A 315 9.47 -4.92 -1.79
C PHE A 315 8.53 -6.12 -1.78
N HIS A 316 7.22 -5.92 -1.90
CA HIS A 316 6.28 -7.04 -1.94
C HIS A 316 6.51 -8.01 -3.10
N GLU A 317 6.83 -7.50 -4.29
CA GLU A 317 7.11 -8.36 -5.45
C GLU A 317 8.40 -9.17 -5.26
N ASN A 318 9.48 -8.55 -4.78
CA ASN A 318 10.73 -9.26 -4.48
C ASN A 318 10.55 -10.31 -3.39
N MET A 319 9.71 -10.03 -2.40
CA MET A 319 9.43 -10.99 -1.33
C MET A 319 8.70 -12.25 -1.82
N LYS A 320 7.97 -12.20 -2.93
CA LYS A 320 7.38 -13.43 -3.53
C LYS A 320 8.48 -14.39 -3.95
N PHE A 321 9.49 -13.91 -4.67
CA PHE A 321 10.64 -14.71 -5.08
C PHE A 321 11.49 -15.15 -3.90
N PHE A 322 11.78 -14.23 -2.98
CA PHE A 322 12.56 -14.54 -1.78
C PHE A 322 11.88 -15.60 -0.90
N SER A 323 10.54 -15.59 -0.81
CA SER A 323 9.81 -16.62 -0.08
C SER A 323 10.02 -18.04 -0.65
N ILE A 324 10.20 -18.17 -1.97
CA ILE A 324 10.50 -19.44 -2.63
C ILE A 324 11.90 -19.90 -2.24
N ILE A 325 12.88 -18.99 -2.33
CA ILE A 325 14.27 -19.26 -1.93
C ILE A 325 14.36 -19.73 -0.48
N VAL A 326 13.74 -19.01 0.45
CA VAL A 326 13.75 -19.34 1.89
C VAL A 326 13.13 -20.73 2.13
N LYS A 327 12.02 -21.05 1.45
CA LYS A 327 11.39 -22.38 1.57
C LYS A 327 12.30 -23.49 1.07
N ILE A 328 12.95 -23.30 -0.07
CA ILE A 328 13.92 -24.26 -0.62
C ILE A 328 15.05 -24.48 0.39
N ILE A 329 15.71 -23.41 0.84
CA ILE A 329 16.84 -23.51 1.76
C ILE A 329 16.41 -24.17 3.07
N ARG A 330 15.27 -23.78 3.64
CA ARG A 330 14.77 -24.40 4.88
C ARG A 330 14.50 -25.89 4.72
N ARG A 331 13.87 -26.30 3.61
CA ARG A 331 13.57 -27.70 3.32
C ARG A 331 14.84 -28.55 3.24
N HIS A 332 15.88 -28.04 2.58
CA HIS A 332 17.09 -28.82 2.29
C HIS A 332 18.16 -28.72 3.38
N LEU A 333 18.27 -27.59 4.07
CA LEU A 333 19.39 -27.31 4.98
C LEU A 333 18.99 -27.07 6.44
N LEU A 334 17.72 -26.73 6.71
CA LEU A 334 17.26 -26.41 8.07
C LEU A 334 16.00 -27.21 8.47
N PRO A 335 15.99 -28.55 8.31
CA PRO A 335 14.81 -29.35 8.65
C PRO A 335 14.44 -29.17 10.12
N GLY A 336 13.18 -28.83 10.40
CA GLY A 336 12.67 -28.64 11.76
C GLY A 336 12.91 -27.25 12.38
N LEU A 337 13.69 -26.36 11.76
CA LEU A 337 14.00 -25.03 12.30
C LEU A 337 13.10 -23.91 11.75
N HIS A 338 11.87 -24.24 11.34
CA HIS A 338 10.97 -23.33 10.60
C HIS A 338 10.59 -22.04 11.35
N ARG A 339 10.68 -22.03 12.68
CA ARG A 339 10.35 -20.86 13.54
C ARG A 339 11.57 -20.06 14.00
N GLN A 340 12.78 -20.53 13.70
CA GLN A 340 14.01 -19.86 14.09
C GLN A 340 14.40 -18.77 13.07
N PRO A 341 15.12 -17.72 13.49
CA PRO A 341 15.59 -16.67 12.59
C PRO A 341 16.43 -17.26 11.45
N PHE A 342 16.04 -17.00 10.21
CA PHE A 342 16.56 -17.68 9.02
C PHE A 342 18.08 -17.55 8.87
N ARG A 343 18.58 -16.32 8.88
CA ARG A 343 20.01 -16.02 8.71
C ARG A 343 20.84 -16.55 9.87
N GLN A 344 20.35 -16.42 11.10
CA GLN A 344 21.02 -16.98 12.28
C GLN A 344 21.11 -18.51 12.21
N SER A 345 20.02 -19.20 11.85
CA SER A 345 20.05 -20.66 11.71
C SER A 345 21.03 -21.14 10.64
N LEU A 346 21.18 -20.39 9.54
CA LEU A 346 22.22 -20.68 8.54
C LEU A 346 23.63 -20.42 9.09
N HIS A 347 23.82 -19.36 9.87
CA HIS A 347 25.09 -19.04 10.48
C HIS A 347 25.54 -20.13 11.48
N GLU A 348 24.61 -20.67 12.28
CA GLU A 348 24.89 -21.72 13.26
C GLU A 348 25.37 -23.04 12.62
N ILE A 349 24.86 -23.38 11.43
CA ILE A 349 25.29 -24.59 10.71
C ILE A 349 26.48 -24.34 9.78
N TRP A 350 26.85 -23.07 9.55
CA TRP A 350 27.90 -22.72 8.62
C TRP A 350 29.28 -23.11 9.15
N LYS A 351 30.09 -23.70 8.28
CA LYS A 351 31.49 -24.03 8.54
C LYS A 351 32.31 -23.58 7.35
N ALA A 352 33.42 -22.91 7.63
CA ALA A 352 34.35 -22.48 6.58
C ALA A 352 34.83 -23.72 5.78
N PRO A 353 34.68 -23.73 4.45
CA PRO A 353 35.11 -24.87 3.64
C PRO A 353 36.64 -24.92 3.55
N ALA A 354 37.21 -26.13 3.55
CA ALA A 354 38.66 -26.31 3.33
C ALA A 354 39.11 -25.81 1.94
N ARG A 355 38.21 -25.82 0.96
CA ARG A 355 38.41 -25.26 -0.38
C ARG A 355 37.27 -24.30 -0.69
N PRO A 356 37.44 -23.00 -0.47
CA PRO A 356 36.39 -22.00 -0.70
C PRO A 356 36.21 -21.81 -2.20
N LEU A 357 35.10 -22.32 -2.75
CA LEU A 357 34.70 -22.11 -4.13
C LEU A 357 33.53 -21.14 -4.20
N VAL A 358 33.59 -20.19 -5.13
CA VAL A 358 32.54 -19.21 -5.40
C VAL A 358 32.08 -19.39 -6.85
N GLU A 359 30.78 -19.45 -7.06
CA GLU A 359 30.19 -19.46 -8.39
C GLU A 359 30.08 -18.03 -8.92
N LEU A 360 30.79 -17.74 -10.01
CA LEU A 360 30.79 -16.42 -10.65
C LEU A 360 29.76 -16.33 -11.78
N ARG A 361 29.50 -17.45 -12.44
CA ARG A 361 28.52 -17.64 -13.51
C ARG A 361 27.97 -19.06 -13.40
N GLU A 362 26.83 -19.32 -14.02
CA GLU A 362 26.22 -20.64 -14.00
C GLU A 362 27.22 -21.74 -14.37
N GLY A 363 27.49 -22.64 -13.42
CA GLY A 363 28.43 -23.76 -13.55
C GLY A 363 29.91 -23.40 -13.49
N VAL A 364 30.28 -22.12 -13.32
CA VAL A 364 31.66 -21.65 -13.28
C VAL A 364 32.08 -21.32 -11.84
N LEU A 365 32.81 -22.25 -11.23
CA LEU A 365 33.36 -22.13 -9.89
C LEU A 365 34.81 -21.65 -9.92
N GLN A 366 35.17 -20.72 -9.04
CA GLN A 366 36.54 -20.28 -8.84
C GLN A 366 36.95 -20.35 -7.36
N PRO A 367 38.22 -20.67 -7.04
CA PRO A 367 38.74 -20.56 -5.68
C PRO A 367 38.73 -19.12 -5.20
N SER A 368 38.26 -18.90 -3.97
CA SER A 368 38.41 -17.61 -3.28
C SER A 368 39.82 -17.49 -2.71
N LEU A 369 40.51 -16.40 -3.03
CA LEU A 369 41.88 -16.13 -2.55
C LEU A 369 41.92 -15.74 -1.07
N GLU A 370 40.85 -15.14 -0.55
CA GLU A 370 40.78 -14.60 0.82
C GLU A 370 39.98 -15.49 1.79
N GLY A 371 39.62 -16.71 1.36
CA GLY A 371 38.67 -17.54 2.09
C GLY A 371 37.21 -17.18 1.78
N LEU A 372 36.27 -17.87 2.41
CA LEU A 372 34.84 -17.58 2.27
C LEU A 372 34.30 -17.10 3.61
N SER A 373 33.76 -15.89 3.66
CA SER A 373 32.99 -15.41 4.82
C SER A 373 31.59 -16.03 4.82
N PHE A 374 30.93 -16.05 5.98
CA PHE A 374 29.52 -16.43 6.07
C PHE A 374 28.66 -15.61 5.10
N GLU A 375 28.90 -14.29 5.02
CA GLU A 375 28.16 -13.39 4.13
C GLU A 375 28.24 -13.81 2.67
N THR A 376 29.45 -14.13 2.21
CA THR A 376 29.65 -14.57 0.83
C THR A 376 28.99 -15.93 0.60
N ALA A 377 29.13 -16.87 1.55
CA ALA A 377 28.49 -18.18 1.49
C ALA A 377 26.95 -18.08 1.47
N TYR A 378 26.39 -17.18 2.28
CA TYR A 378 24.96 -16.92 2.37
C TYR A 378 24.42 -16.42 1.02
N TRP A 379 25.05 -15.42 0.42
CA TRP A 379 24.60 -14.91 -0.88
C TRP A 379 24.77 -15.92 -2.01
N GLN A 380 25.86 -16.69 -2.01
CA GLN A 380 26.06 -17.79 -2.95
C GLN A 380 24.96 -18.84 -2.83
N LEU A 381 24.57 -19.21 -1.61
CA LEU A 381 23.48 -20.14 -1.35
C LEU A 381 22.13 -19.58 -1.82
N VAL A 382 21.82 -18.31 -1.52
CA VAL A 382 20.58 -17.65 -1.96
C VAL A 382 20.51 -17.58 -3.49
N LEU A 383 21.60 -17.22 -4.16
CA LEU A 383 21.69 -17.18 -5.62
C LEU A 383 21.58 -18.58 -6.24
N ALA A 384 22.21 -19.59 -5.65
CA ALA A 384 22.11 -20.97 -6.11
C ALA A 384 20.67 -21.50 -5.99
N ALA A 385 19.99 -21.23 -4.87
CA ALA A 385 18.59 -21.58 -4.67
C ALA A 385 17.66 -20.83 -5.65
N LEU A 386 17.94 -19.55 -5.92
CA LEU A 386 17.20 -18.77 -6.91
C LEU A 386 17.40 -19.31 -8.33
N ARG A 387 18.62 -19.69 -8.72
CA ARG A 387 18.89 -20.24 -10.07
C ARG A 387 18.22 -21.59 -10.29
N ASN A 388 18.21 -22.42 -9.26
CA ASN A 388 17.70 -23.80 -9.32
C ASN A 388 16.29 -23.94 -8.74
N PHE A 389 15.55 -22.85 -8.55
CA PHE A 389 14.22 -22.92 -7.94
C PHE A 389 13.22 -23.85 -8.67
N PRO A 390 13.25 -24.01 -10.02
CA PRO A 390 12.31 -24.90 -10.69
C PRO A 390 12.55 -26.38 -10.35
N SER A 391 13.81 -26.78 -10.18
CA SER A 391 14.18 -28.17 -9.84
C SER A 391 14.12 -28.44 -8.34
N LEU A 392 14.38 -27.42 -7.50
CA LEU A 392 14.40 -27.54 -6.03
C LEU A 392 13.06 -27.24 -5.36
N GLY A 393 12.16 -26.52 -6.05
CA GLY A 393 10.92 -26.00 -5.50
C GLY A 393 9.93 -27.08 -5.08
N GLY A 394 9.97 -28.26 -5.71
CA GLY A 394 9.09 -29.41 -5.42
C GLY A 394 7.60 -29.16 -5.71
N ASP A 395 7.22 -27.92 -6.02
CA ASP A 395 5.89 -27.53 -6.47
C ASP A 395 5.87 -27.59 -8.00
N PRO A 396 4.98 -28.37 -8.65
CA PRO A 396 4.84 -28.32 -10.09
C PRO A 396 4.47 -26.88 -10.52
N PRO A 397 4.93 -26.41 -11.69
CA PRO A 397 4.51 -25.11 -12.19
C PRO A 397 2.98 -25.05 -12.20
N LYS A 398 2.41 -23.94 -11.71
CA LYS A 398 0.96 -23.72 -11.83
C LYS A 398 0.64 -23.73 -13.32
N VAL A 399 -0.05 -24.79 -13.76
CA VAL A 399 -0.69 -24.82 -15.06
C VAL A 399 -1.93 -23.94 -14.92
N ASP A 400 -1.93 -22.80 -15.61
CA ASP A 400 -3.09 -21.91 -15.70
C ASP A 400 -4.28 -22.59 -16.36
#